data_AF-A0A256G7C3-F1
#
_entry.id   AF-A0A256G7C3-F1
#
_cell.length_a   1.000
_cell.length_b   1.000
_cell.length_c   1.000
_cell.angle_alpha   90.00
_cell.angle_beta   90.00
_cell.angle_gamma   90.00
#
_symmetry.space_group_name_H-M   'P 1'
#
loop_
_entity.id
_entity.type
_entity.pdbx_description
1 polymer ?
#
loop_
_entity_poly.entity_id
_entity_poly.type
_entity_poly.pdbx_seq_one_letter_code
_entity_poly.pdbx_strand_id
1 'polypeptide(L)' 'MDSERHWIRFDELNRFTWPGYDLRPKPDGTYQYGMLPRGLFEALRNGIVEVHRARRAQLVPRDE' A
#
# COMPACT_ATOMS: atom_id res chain seq x y z
N MET A 1 -2.07 -16.69 2.58
CA MET A 1 -1.97 -16.16 1.21
C MET A 1 -2.34 -17.31 0.30
N ASP A 2 -3.25 -17.09 -0.64
CA ASP A 2 -3.41 -18.04 -1.74
C ASP A 2 -2.08 -18.14 -2.51
N SER A 3 -1.86 -19.23 -3.23
CA SER A 3 -0.63 -19.42 -4.01
C SER A 3 -0.68 -18.69 -5.35
N GLU A 4 -1.57 -17.71 -5.49
CA GLU A 4 -1.77 -17.00 -6.74
C GLU A 4 -0.83 -15.81 -6.88
N ARG A 5 -0.75 -15.29 -8.10
CA ARG A 5 0.02 -14.08 -8.37
C ARG A 5 -0.73 -12.88 -7.83
N HIS A 6 -0.07 -12.16 -6.93
CA HIS A 6 -0.52 -10.86 -6.46
C HIS A 6 0.07 -9.73 -7.32
N TRP A 7 -0.69 -8.65 -7.46
CA TRP A 7 -0.32 -7.48 -8.26
C TRP A 7 -0.44 -6.22 -7.40
N ILE A 8 0.40 -5.23 -7.66
CA ILE A 8 0.33 -3.92 -7.01
C ILE A 8 -0.17 -2.90 -8.03
N ARG A 9 -1.18 -2.13 -7.65
CA ARG A 9 -1.80 -1.08 -8.45
C ARG A 9 -1.31 0.30 -7.98
N PHE A 10 -1.01 1.17 -8.94
CA PHE A 10 -0.52 2.53 -8.67
C PHE A 10 -1.50 3.62 -9.10
N ASP A 11 -2.58 3.28 -9.81
CA ASP A 11 -3.61 4.19 -10.30
C ASP A 11 -4.43 4.83 -9.17
N GLU A 12 -4.57 4.13 -8.05
CA GLU A 12 -5.25 4.60 -6.84
C GLU A 12 -4.29 4.54 -5.64
N LEU A 13 -4.15 5.66 -4.93
CA LEU A 13 -3.32 5.76 -3.72
C LEU A 13 -4.20 6.10 -2.53
N ASN A 14 -4.35 5.14 -1.62
CA ASN A 14 -5.06 5.33 -0.36
C ASN A 14 -4.21 6.16 0.61
N ARG A 15 -4.82 7.20 1.18
CA ARG A 15 -4.23 8.04 2.24
C ARG A 15 -5.09 7.92 3.49
N PHE A 16 -4.49 7.44 4.59
CA PHE A 16 -5.17 7.29 5.87
C PHE A 16 -4.20 7.43 7.05
N THR A 17 -4.76 7.71 8.22
CA THR A 17 -4.05 7.69 9.51
C THR A 17 -3.85 6.26 10.00
N TRP A 18 -2.61 5.87 10.28
CA TRP A 18 -2.27 4.52 10.72
C TRP A 18 -2.46 4.34 12.24
N PRO A 19 -3.06 3.21 12.71
CA PRO A 19 -3.73 2.16 11.95
C PRO A 19 -5.14 2.60 11.51
N GLY A 20 -5.45 2.47 10.21
CA GLY A 20 -6.74 2.89 9.66
C GLY A 20 -7.86 1.90 9.97
N TYR A 21 -9.11 2.35 9.88
CA TYR A 21 -10.31 1.54 10.14
C TYR A 21 -10.38 0.25 9.28
N ASP A 22 -9.92 0.31 8.03
CA ASP A 22 -9.90 -0.84 7.12
C ASP A 22 -8.88 -1.92 7.50
N LEU A 23 -7.94 -1.62 8.40
CA LEU A 23 -6.94 -2.58 8.84
C LEU A 23 -7.51 -3.48 9.93
N ARG A 24 -7.40 -4.80 9.71
CA ARG A 24 -7.72 -5.79 10.74
C ARG A 24 -6.45 -6.18 11.50
N PRO A 25 -6.47 -6.15 12.84
CA PRO A 25 -5.34 -6.62 13.63
C PRO A 25 -5.16 -8.12 13.44
N LYS A 26 -3.90 -8.56 13.49
CA LYS A 26 -3.56 -9.98 13.60
C LYS A 26 -3.96 -10.54 14.97
N PRO A 27 -3.98 -11.87 15.17
CA PRO A 27 -4.27 -12.48 16.48
C PRO A 27 -3.36 -12.02 17.63
N ASP A 28 -2.15 -11.54 17.32
CA ASP A 28 -1.19 -10.98 18.28
C ASP A 28 -1.38 -9.47 18.54
N GLY A 29 -2.41 -8.85 17.97
CA GLY A 29 -2.71 -7.42 18.09
C GLY A 29 -1.87 -6.50 17.19
N THR A 30 -0.96 -7.05 16.37
CA THR A 30 -0.12 -6.26 15.46
C THR A 30 -0.79 -6.06 14.09
N TYR A 31 -0.41 -5.00 13.40
CA TYR A 31 -0.90 -4.69 12.05
C TYR A 31 0.14 -4.95 10.95
N GLN A 32 1.39 -5.21 11.33
CA GLN A 32 2.50 -5.41 10.41
C GLN A 32 2.74 -6.89 10.10
N TYR A 33 2.94 -7.20 8.81
CA TYR A 33 3.22 -8.56 8.33
C TYR A 33 4.71 -8.84 8.12
N GLY A 34 5.57 -7.83 8.28
CA GLY A 34 7.02 -7.95 8.13
C GLY A 34 7.60 -6.90 7.19
N MET A 35 8.87 -7.08 6.82
CA MET A 35 9.59 -6.16 5.94
C MET A 35 9.41 -6.53 4.47
N LEU A 36 9.30 -5.50 3.62
CA LEU A 36 9.34 -5.70 2.17
C LEU A 36 10.78 -5.94 1.71
N PRO A 37 11.01 -6.86 0.76
CA PRO A 37 12.31 -6.99 0.11
C PRO A 37 12.74 -5.66 -0.51
N ARG A 38 14.03 -5.32 -0.40
CA ARG A 38 14.58 -4.03 -0.85
C ARG A 38 14.20 -3.70 -2.29
N GLY A 39 14.38 -4.63 -3.23
CA GLY A 39 14.06 -4.41 -4.64
C GLY A 39 12.58 -4.12 -4.89
N LEU A 40 11.69 -4.78 -4.14
CA LEU A 40 10.24 -4.53 -4.23
C LEU A 40 9.91 -3.14 -3.69
N PHE A 41 10.50 -2.76 -2.56
CA PHE A 41 10.32 -1.41 -1.99
C PHE A 41 10.79 -0.31 -2.95
N GLU A 42 11.95 -0.49 -3.58
CA GLU A 42 12.49 0.46 -4.55
C GLU A 42 11.58 0.61 -5.78
N ALA A 43 11.08 -0.51 -6.31
CA ALA A 43 10.12 -0.51 -7.43
C ALA A 43 8.81 0.21 -7.05
N LEU A 44 8.29 -0.07 -5.86
CA LEU A 44 7.10 0.59 -5.30
C LEU A 44 7.26 2.10 -5.18
N ARG A 45 8.35 2.53 -4.54
CA ARG A 45 8.67 3.95 -4.36
C ARG A 45 8.73 4.67 -5.70
N ASN A 46 9.44 4.09 -6.67
CA ASN A 46 9.60 4.70 -7.99
C ASN A 46 8.27 4.77 -8.74
N GLY A 47 7.47 3.71 -8.72
CA GLY A 47 6.14 3.68 -9.33
C GLY A 47 5.20 4.75 -8.76
N ILE A 48 5.15 4.90 -7.42
CA ILE A 48 4.34 5.94 -6.77
C ILE A 48 4.77 7.34 -7.23
N VAL A 49 6.09 7.60 -7.25
CA VAL A 49 6.64 8.91 -7.67
C VAL A 49 6.30 9.21 -9.13
N GLU A 50 6.43 8.23 -10.02
CA GLU A 50 6.11 8.42 -11.44
C GLU A 50 4.62 8.71 -11.67
N VAL A 51 3.73 7.94 -11.04
CA VAL A 51 2.29 8.15 -11.21
C VAL A 51 1.84 9.48 -10.60
N HIS A 52 2.42 9.88 -9.47
CA HIS A 52 2.16 11.19 -8.87
C HIS A 52 2.63 12.33 -9.78
N ARG A 53 3.85 12.24 -10.34
CA ARG A 53 4.37 13.24 -11.31
C ARG A 53 3.52 13.35 -12.57
N ALA A 54 3.02 12.21 -13.06
CA ALA A 54 2.15 12.17 -14.23
C ALA A 54 0.73 12.70 -13.97
N ARG A 55 0.37 13.07 -12.73
CA ARG A 55 -1.00 13.42 -12.29
C ARG A 55 -2.02 12.33 -12.62
N ARG A 56 -1.58 11.07 -12.65
CA ARG A 56 -2.42 9.90 -12.97
C ARG A 56 -2.88 9.13 -11.74
N ALA A 57 -2.39 9.49 -10.56
CA ALA A 57 -2.82 8.89 -9.30
C ALA A 57 -4.07 9.60 -8.80
N GLN A 58 -5.14 8.84 -8.59
CA GLN A 58 -6.26 9.28 -7.77
C GLN A 58 -5.89 9.09 -6.30
N LEU A 59 -5.78 10.17 -5.54
CA LEU A 59 -5.62 10.11 -4.09
C LEU A 59 -6.98 9.89 -3.46
N VAL A 60 -7.12 8.81 -2.70
CA VAL A 60 -8.37 8.45 -2.02
C VAL A 60 -8.17 8.63 -0.51
N PRO A 61 -8.79 9.66 0.10
CA PRO A 61 -8.80 9.81 1.55
C PRO A 61 -9.63 8.68 2.17
N ARG A 62 -9.11 8.07 3.22
CA ARG A 62 -9.69 6.91 3.91
C ARG A 62 -9.68 7.11 5.44
N ASP A 63 -9.95 8.33 5.88
CA ASP A 63 -9.86 8.75 7.28
C ASP A 63 -11.17 8.59 8.09
N GLU A 64 -12.31 8.22 7.47
CA GLU A 64 -13.59 7.88 8.13
C GLU A 64 -14.34 6.76 7.41
#